data_AF-X1G4L3-F1
#
_entry.id   AF-X1G4L3-F1
#
_cell.length_a   1.000
_cell.length_b   1.000
_cell.length_c   1.000
_cell.angle_alpha   90.00
_cell.angle_beta   90.00
_cell.angle_gamma   90.00
#
_symmetry.space_group_name_H-M   'P 1'
#
loop_
_entity.id
_entity.type
_entity.pdbx_description
1 polymer ?
#
loop_
_entity_poly.entity_id
_entity_poly.type
_entity_poly.pdbx_seq_one_letter_code
_entity_poly.pdbx_strand_id
1 'polypeptide(L)' 'YRDGRVPLHTLRADIDYGFTEAFTTYGVIGVKVTIFKGEIWPNKGE' A
#
# COMPACT_ATOMS: atom_id res chain seq x y z
N TYR A 1 -1.60 -12.12 -3.29
CA TYR A 1 -2.69 -12.57 -2.40
C TYR A 1 -3.05 -11.38 -1.51
N ARG A 2 -4.34 -11.03 -1.38
CA ARG A 2 -4.78 -9.87 -0.58
C ARG A 2 -5.42 -10.40 0.69
N ASP A 3 -4.81 -10.09 1.82
CA ASP A 3 -5.32 -10.42 3.15
C ASP A 3 -5.65 -9.11 3.91
N GLY A 4 -6.72 -9.12 4.70
CA GLY A 4 -7.22 -7.93 5.40
C GLY A 4 -8.01 -6.91 4.56
N ARG A 5 -8.15 -5.68 5.08
CA ARG A 5 -8.90 -4.57 4.46
C ARG A 5 -7.94 -3.56 3.84
N VAL A 6 -8.19 -3.18 2.57
CA VAL A 6 -7.46 -2.10 1.88
C VAL A 6 -8.47 -1.12 1.27
N PRO A 7 -8.88 -0.09 2.02
CA PRO A 7 -9.91 0.84 1.58
C PRO A 7 -9.33 1.92 0.64
N LEU A 8 -9.20 1.60 -0.65
CA LEU A 8 -8.57 2.47 -1.67
C LEU A 8 -9.30 3.79 -1.95
N HIS A 9 -10.60 3.85 -1.66
CA HIS A 9 -11.41 5.06 -1.87
C HIS A 9 -11.52 5.94 -0.63
N THR A 10 -10.91 5.54 0.48
CA THR A 10 -10.98 6.25 1.76
C THR A 10 -9.76 7.16 1.91
N LEU A 11 -9.92 8.47 1.69
CA LEU A 11 -8.80 9.43 1.72
C LEU A 11 -8.09 9.54 3.08
N ARG A 12 -8.77 9.19 4.17
CA ARG A 12 -8.20 9.16 5.53
C ARG A 12 -7.41 7.88 5.84
N ALA A 13 -7.39 6.91 4.92
CA ALA A 13 -6.62 5.68 5.10
C ALA A 13 -5.13 5.98 4.90
N ASP A 14 -4.31 5.61 5.88
CA ASP A 14 -2.86 5.57 5.73
C ASP A 14 -2.50 4.36 4.86
N ILE A 15 -2.25 4.63 3.58
CA ILE A 15 -1.93 3.63 2.57
C ILE A 15 -0.53 3.90 2.06
N ASP A 16 0.35 2.91 2.23
CA ASP A 16 1.69 2.91 1.65
C ASP A 16 1.69 2.14 0.34
N TYR A 17 2.18 2.77 -0.72
CA TYR A 17 2.20 2.21 -2.07
C TYR A 17 3.64 2.05 -2.54
N GLY A 18 4.03 0.81 -2.82
CA GLY A 18 5.34 0.47 -3.38
C GLY A 18 5.19 -0.20 -4.74
N PHE A 19 6.04 0.21 -5.69
CA PHE A 19 6.21 -0.47 -6.96
C PHE A 19 7.69 -0.79 -7.16
N THR A 20 8.00 -2.02 -7.53
CA THR A 20 9.36 -2.45 -7.84
C THR A 20 9.34 -3.49 -8.95
N GLU A 21 10.44 -3.59 -9.68
CA GLU A 21 10.61 -4.49 -10.81
C GLU A 21 11.64 -5.57 -10.44
N ALA A 22 11.25 -6.83 -10.56
CA ALA A 22 12.14 -7.96 -10.36
C ALA A 22 12.71 -8.42 -11.72
N PHE A 23 14.02 -8.28 -11.89
CA PHE A 23 14.73 -8.74 -13.08
C PHE A 23 15.05 -10.23 -12.94
N THR A 24 14.41 -11.06 -13.76
CA THR A 24 14.62 -12.50 -13.80
C THR A 24 15.24 -12.92 -15.14
N THR A 25 15.77 -14.14 -15.21
CA THR A 25 16.39 -14.69 -16.43
C THR A 25 15.46 -14.69 -17.65
N TYR A 26 14.15 -14.72 -17.43
CA TYR A 26 13.14 -14.76 -18.49
C TYR A 26 12.45 -13.41 -18.74
N GLY A 27 12.87 -12.35 -18.05
CA GLY A 27 12.31 -11.01 -18.22
C GLY A 27 12.04 -10.29 -16.89
N VAL A 28 11.21 -9.25 -16.97
CA VAL A 28 10.92 -8.35 -15.84
C VAL A 28 9.53 -8.64 -15.27
N ILE A 29 9.47 -8.85 -13.95
CA ILE A 29 8.21 -9.04 -13.22
C ILE A 29 7.93 -7.79 -12.40
N GLY A 30 6.85 -7.07 -12.70
CA GLY A 30 6.40 -5.93 -11.92
C GLY A 30 5.69 -6.37 -10.63
N VAL A 31 6.17 -5.91 -9.48
CA VAL A 31 5.58 -6.17 -8.17
C VAL A 31 4.99 -4.87 -7.62
N LYS A 32 3.68 -4.87 -7.43
CA LYS A 32 2.91 -3.78 -6.85
C LYS A 32 2.40 -4.19 -5.48
N VAL A 33 2.75 -3.42 -4.46
CA VAL A 33 2.36 -3.68 -3.08
C VAL A 33 1.62 -2.48 -2.52
N THR A 34 0.52 -2.75 -1.83
CA THR A 34 -0.26 -1.75 -1.11
C THR A 34 -0.44 -2.23 0.32
N ILE A 35 0.01 -1.43 1.28
CA ILE A 35 -0.03 -1.75 2.71
C ILE A 35 -0.95 -0.74 3.39
N PHE A 36 -1.99 -1.22 4.06
CA PHE A 36 -2.87 -0.39 4.87
C PHE A 36 -2.37 -0.37 6.32
N LYS A 37 -1.97 0.82 6.81
CA LYS A 37 -1.41 1.01 8.17
C LYS A 37 -2.44 1.49 9.20
N GLY A 38 -3.62 1.90 8.76
CA GLY A 38 -4.70 2.38 9.63
C GLY A 38 -5.38 3.62 9.06
N GLU A 39 -6.11 4.36 9.89
CA GLU A 39 -6.69 5.66 9.52
C GLU A 39 -5.95 6.78 10.24
N ILE A 40 -5.71 7.90 9.54
CA ILE A 40 -5.10 9.11 10.11
C ILE A 40 -6.22 9.96 10.71
N TRP A 41 -6.12 10.24 12.00
CA TRP A 41 -7.04 11.13 12.73
C TRP A 41 -6.33 12.45 12.99
N PRO A 42 -6.86 13.61 12.53
CA PRO A 42 -6.14 14.87 12.57
C PRO A 42 -6.04 15.54 13.96
N ASN A 43 -6.29 14.84 15.08
CA ASN A 43 -6.18 15.45 16.41
C ASN A 43 -5.67 14.48 17.48
N LYS A 44 -4.39 14.60 17.81
CA LYS A 44 -3.88 14.37 19.16
C LYS A 44 -2.64 15.25 19.36
N GLY A 45 -2.86 16.51 19.71
CA GLY A 45 -1.77 17.47 19.88
C GLY A 45 -2.20 18.92 20.13
N GLU A 46 -3.26 19.14 20.91
CA GLU A 46 -3.39 20.26 21.87
C GLU A 46 -4.04 19.71 23.15
#